data_AF-A0A954J6W7-F1
#
_entry.id   AF-A0A954J6W7-F1
#
_cell.length_a   1.000
_cell.length_b   1.000
_cell.length_c   1.000
_cell.angle_alpha   90.00
_cell.angle_beta   90.00
_cell.angle_gamma   90.00
#
_symmetry.space_group_name_H-M   'P 1'
#
loop_
_entity.id
_entity.type
_entity.pdbx_description
1 polymer ?
#
loop_
_entity_poly.entity_id
_entity_poly.type
_entity_poly.pdbx_seq_one_letter_code
_entity_poly.pdbx_strand_id
1 'polypeptide(L)'
;MFKQLMQDEAGFIVSAELVLIATLLVIGLIVGLSSIQHAVVQELNDVGDAIGALNQSYFFSGFSATKLSGGVAAYTRGSSFLDTIDDCDNDQCDIACDLPVAEGPK
;
A
#
# COMPACT_ATOMS: atom_id res chain seq x y z
N MET A 1 -26.33 31.02 51.44
CA MET A 1 -27.25 30.61 50.36
C MET A 1 -27.08 31.44 49.08
N PHE A 2 -27.48 32.72 49.01
CA PHE A 2 -27.33 33.51 47.76
C PHE A 2 -25.87 33.72 47.32
N LYS A 3 -24.95 33.91 48.27
CA LYS A 3 -23.50 33.96 47.99
C LYS A 3 -22.92 32.63 47.50
N GLN A 4 -23.48 31.49 47.93
CA GLN A 4 -23.02 30.17 47.50
C GLN A 4 -23.46 29.88 46.06
N LEU A 5 -24.67 30.27 45.67
CA LEU A 5 -25.14 30.16 44.29
C LEU A 5 -24.35 31.06 43.31
N MET A 6 -23.90 32.23 43.77
CA MET A 6 -23.06 33.16 42.97
C MET A 6 -21.59 32.73 42.89
N GLN A 7 -21.18 31.74 43.67
CA GLN A 7 -19.82 31.18 43.71
C GLN A 7 -19.81 29.70 43.29
N ASP A 8 -20.93 29.21 42.74
CA ASP A 8 -21.09 27.82 42.34
C ASP A 8 -20.55 27.62 40.92
N GLU A 9 -19.28 27.26 40.80
CA GLU A 9 -18.67 26.80 39.54
C GLU A 9 -18.83 25.28 39.34
N ALA A 10 -19.66 24.60 40.14
CA ALA A 10 -19.94 23.17 40.00
C ALA A 10 -20.96 22.86 38.87
N GLY A 11 -21.23 23.82 37.99
CA GLY A 11 -22.02 23.66 36.77
C GLY A 11 -21.22 23.00 35.65
N PHE A 12 -20.82 21.75 35.85
CA PHE A 12 -20.31 20.89 34.76
C PHE A 12 -21.48 20.42 33.88
N ILE A 13 -21.25 20.45 32.56
CA ILE A 13 -21.99 19.85 31.42
C ILE A 13 -22.81 20.87 30.59
N VAL A 14 -22.36 21.05 29.34
CA VAL A 14 -22.83 21.98 28.29
C VAL A 14 -22.29 23.42 28.38
N SER A 15 -21.07 23.63 28.90
CA SER A 15 -20.42 24.95 28.75
C SER A 15 -19.95 25.14 27.30
N ALA A 16 -20.10 26.36 26.77
CA ALA A 16 -19.69 26.74 25.43
C ALA A 16 -18.21 26.43 25.12
N GLU A 17 -17.38 26.26 26.15
CA GLU A 17 -15.95 25.95 26.05
C GLU A 17 -15.71 24.57 25.46
N LEU A 18 -16.50 23.55 25.84
CA LEU A 18 -16.35 22.20 25.30
C LEU A 18 -16.79 22.14 23.82
N VAL A 19 -17.81 22.94 23.46
CA VAL A 19 -18.24 23.12 22.06
C VAL A 19 -17.15 23.81 21.25
N LEU A 20 -16.50 24.84 21.80
CA LEU A 20 -15.38 25.53 21.14
C LEU A 20 -14.19 24.58 20.90
N ILE A 21 -13.80 23.79 21.90
CA ILE A 21 -12.72 22.80 21.74
C ILE A 21 -13.10 21.73 20.72
N ALA A 22 -14.33 21.20 20.78
CA ALA A 22 -14.80 20.17 19.86
C ALA A 22 -14.79 20.67 18.40
N THR A 23 -15.23 21.90 18.15
CA THR A 23 -15.22 22.48 16.79
C THR A 23 -13.79 22.68 16.26
N LEU A 24 -12.85 23.15 17.08
CA LEU A 24 -11.44 23.24 16.70
C LEU A 24 -10.84 21.87 16.37
N LEU A 25 -11.18 20.85 17.17
CA LEU A 25 -10.71 19.48 16.96
C LEU A 25 -11.23 18.93 15.63
N VAL A 26 -12.53 19.11 15.34
CA VAL A 26 -13.15 18.67 14.08
C VAL A 26 -12.51 19.35 12.87
N ILE A 27 -12.24 20.67 12.93
CA ILE A 27 -11.56 21.38 11.84
C ILE A 27 -10.14 20.83 11.64
N GLY A 28 -9.40 20.59 12.72
CA GLY A 28 -8.06 19.99 12.65
C GLY A 28 -8.09 18.58 12.04
N LEU A 29 -9.08 17.76 12.39
CA LEU A 29 -9.25 16.42 11.82
C LEU A 29 -9.60 16.46 10.33
N ILE A 30 -10.43 17.40 9.88
CA ILE A 30 -10.77 17.55 8.46
C ILE A 30 -9.52 17.88 7.64
N VAL A 31 -8.70 18.83 8.10
CA VAL A 31 -7.44 19.19 7.43
C VAL A 31 -6.46 18.01 7.46
N GLY A 32 -6.33 17.33 8.59
CA GLY A 32 -5.45 16.16 8.72
C GLY A 32 -5.88 14.98 7.84
N LEU A 33 -7.18 14.72 7.70
CA LEU A 33 -7.66 13.65 6.83
C LEU A 33 -7.47 14.01 5.35
N SER A 34 -7.66 15.28 4.98
CA SER A 34 -7.40 15.76 3.62
C SER A 34 -5.92 15.64 3.24
N SER A 35 -4.98 15.93 4.14
CA SER A 35 -3.55 15.76 3.86
C SER A 35 -3.17 14.29 3.72
N ILE A 36 -3.71 13.40 4.56
CA ILE A 36 -3.50 11.95 4.44
C ILE A 36 -4.04 11.44 3.10
N GLN A 37 -5.25 11.88 2.70
CA GLN A 37 -5.81 11.51 1.41
C GLN A 37 -4.88 11.91 0.26
N HIS A 38 -4.38 13.14 0.27
CA HIS A 38 -3.47 13.61 -0.77
C HIS A 38 -2.16 12.81 -0.79
N ALA A 39 -1.56 12.54 0.37
CA ALA A 39 -0.36 11.73 0.46
C ALA A 39 -0.57 10.32 -0.12
N VAL A 40 -1.64 9.64 0.27
CA VAL A 40 -1.96 8.29 -0.23
C VAL A 40 -2.15 8.29 -1.75
N VAL A 41 -2.87 9.28 -2.29
CA VAL A 41 -3.10 9.39 -3.74
C VAL A 41 -1.79 9.63 -4.50
N GLN A 42 -0.86 10.41 -3.95
CA GLN A 42 0.45 10.63 -4.56
C GLN A 42 1.30 9.35 -4.56
N GLU A 43 1.38 8.63 -3.45
CA GLU A 43 2.12 7.36 -3.40
C GLU A 43 1.54 6.31 -4.37
N LEU A 44 0.21 6.24 -4.50
CA LEU A 44 -0.43 5.37 -5.48
C LEU A 44 -0.16 5.80 -6.93
N ASN A 45 0.01 7.10 -7.16
CA ASN A 45 0.41 7.61 -8.47
C ASN A 45 1.85 7.19 -8.80
N ASP A 46 2.76 7.33 -7.83
CA ASP A 46 4.16 6.91 -7.98
C ASP A 46 4.28 5.40 -8.23
N VAL A 47 3.45 4.57 -7.56
CA VAL A 47 3.35 3.14 -7.84
C VAL A 47 2.86 2.88 -9.27
N GLY A 48 1.87 3.63 -9.75
CA GLY A 48 1.38 3.54 -11.12
C GLY A 48 2.46 3.89 -12.15
N ASP A 49 3.20 4.95 -11.91
CA ASP A 49 4.31 5.38 -12.77
C ASP A 49 5.46 4.36 -12.76
N ALA A 50 5.77 3.77 -11.61
CA ALA A 50 6.77 2.71 -11.50
C ALA A 50 6.40 1.48 -12.34
N ILE A 51 5.14 1.05 -12.30
CA ILE A 51 4.63 -0.04 -13.16
C ILE A 51 4.68 0.37 -14.64
N GLY A 52 4.28 1.61 -14.95
CA GLY A 52 4.32 2.14 -16.32
C GLY A 52 5.73 2.27 -16.90
N ALA A 53 6.72 2.53 -16.06
CA ALA A 53 8.13 2.62 -16.43
C ALA A 53 8.79 1.25 -16.70
N LEU A 54 8.12 0.14 -16.34
CA LEU A 54 8.60 -1.18 -16.71
C LEU A 54 8.62 -1.32 -18.24
N ASN A 55 9.74 -1.81 -18.76
CA ASN A 55 9.88 -2.06 -20.18
C ASN A 55 8.98 -3.24 -20.59
N GLN A 56 7.79 -2.94 -21.10
CA GLN A 56 6.81 -3.94 -21.56
C GLN A 56 7.30 -4.77 -22.76
N SER A 57 8.38 -4.35 -23.42
CA SER A 57 9.03 -5.09 -24.50
C SER A 57 10.24 -5.90 -24.01
N TYR A 58 10.54 -5.92 -22.71
CA TYR A 58 11.60 -6.77 -22.18
C TYR A 58 11.16 -8.25 -22.26
N PHE A 59 11.95 -9.06 -22.92
CA PHE A 59 11.72 -10.51 -23.03
C PHE A 59 13.03 -11.27 -22.92
N PHE A 60 12.97 -12.50 -22.39
CA PHE A 60 14.12 -13.39 -22.36
C PHE A 60 14.30 -14.00 -23.76
N SER A 61 15.44 -13.71 -24.39
CA SER A 61 15.72 -14.13 -25.77
C SER A 61 15.98 -15.63 -25.94
N GLY A 62 16.14 -16.39 -24.85
CA GLY A 62 16.31 -17.84 -24.85
C GLY A 62 17.61 -18.35 -25.49
N PHE A 63 18.51 -17.46 -25.93
CA PHE A 63 19.74 -17.88 -26.59
C PHE A 63 20.71 -18.58 -25.62
N SER A 64 21.21 -19.73 -26.06
CA SER A 64 22.33 -20.43 -25.42
C SER A 64 23.32 -20.93 -26.45
N ALA A 65 24.60 -20.94 -26.06
CA ALA A 65 25.71 -21.41 -26.85
C ALA A 65 26.63 -22.26 -25.96
N THR A 66 27.21 -23.32 -26.52
CA THR A 66 28.18 -24.20 -25.84
C THR A 66 29.51 -24.21 -26.59
N LYS A 67 30.60 -24.41 -25.85
CA LYS A 67 31.95 -24.49 -26.39
C LYS A 67 32.22 -25.88 -26.95
N LEU A 68 33.00 -25.96 -28.03
CA LEU A 68 33.46 -27.23 -28.63
C LEU A 68 34.23 -28.12 -27.64
N SER A 69 34.92 -27.54 -26.66
CA SER A 69 35.66 -28.26 -25.60
C SER A 69 34.77 -28.81 -24.47
N GLY A 70 33.44 -28.67 -24.58
CA GLY A 70 32.50 -28.85 -23.47
C GLY A 70 32.42 -27.59 -22.60
N GLY A 71 31.21 -27.25 -22.16
CA GLY A 71 30.92 -26.08 -21.31
C GLY A 71 30.03 -25.02 -21.99
N VAL A 72 29.44 -24.14 -21.19
CA VAL A 72 28.56 -23.06 -21.65
C VAL A 72 29.40 -21.87 -22.15
N ALA A 73 29.10 -21.37 -23.34
CA ALA A 73 29.70 -20.18 -23.94
C ALA A 73 28.86 -18.92 -23.64
N ALA A 74 27.54 -19.01 -23.81
CA ALA A 74 26.59 -17.96 -23.46
C ALA A 74 25.26 -18.60 -23.09
N TYR A 75 24.52 -18.05 -22.14
CA TYR A 75 23.20 -18.56 -21.76
C TYR A 75 22.40 -17.44 -21.09
N THR A 76 21.19 -17.17 -21.57
CA THR A 76 20.26 -16.22 -20.94
C THR A 76 19.27 -17.00 -20.08
N ARG A 77 19.37 -16.90 -18.75
CA ARG A 77 18.38 -17.48 -17.82
C ARG A 77 17.10 -16.65 -17.87
N GLY A 78 15.95 -17.33 -17.94
CA GLY A 78 14.65 -16.71 -17.73
C GLY A 78 14.39 -16.43 -16.25
N SER A 79 13.15 -16.10 -15.92
CA SER A 79 12.64 -16.15 -14.54
C SER A 79 12.08 -17.54 -14.24
N SER A 80 12.22 -18.00 -13.00
CA SER A 80 11.54 -19.19 -12.47
C SER A 80 11.02 -18.85 -11.09
N PHE A 81 9.73 -19.08 -10.84
CA PHE A 81 9.15 -19.09 -9.51
C PHE A 81 8.93 -20.56 -9.12
N LEU A 82 9.49 -20.98 -8.00
CA LEU A 82 9.32 -22.33 -7.47
C LEU A 82 8.43 -22.22 -6.23
N ASP A 83 7.17 -22.59 -6.41
CA ASP A 83 6.21 -22.68 -5.32
C ASP A 83 6.42 -23.97 -4.53
N THR A 84 6.32 -23.90 -3.20
CA THR A 84 6.42 -25.06 -2.31
C THR A 84 5.02 -25.44 -1.84
N ILE A 85 4.69 -26.73 -1.85
CA ILE A 85 3.43 -27.23 -1.25
C ILE A 85 3.55 -27.04 0.26
N ASP A 86 2.90 -26.00 0.79
CA ASP A 86 2.12 -25.93 2.04
C ASP A 86 1.65 -24.49 2.31
N ASP A 87 0.52 -24.36 2.99
CA ASP A 87 -0.16 -23.10 3.35
C ASP A 87 0.71 -22.27 4.33
N CYS A 88 1.07 -21.04 3.95
CA CYS A 88 1.93 -20.10 4.71
C CYS A 88 3.31 -20.61 5.15
N ASP A 89 4.21 -20.92 4.20
CA ASP A 89 5.64 -21.00 4.50
C ASP A 89 6.46 -19.93 3.75
N ASN A 90 7.38 -19.28 4.49
CA ASN A 90 8.24 -18.16 4.05
C ASN A 90 7.55 -16.78 3.81
N ASP A 91 6.58 -16.38 4.66
CA ASP A 91 5.96 -15.03 4.71
C ASP A 91 5.14 -14.58 3.46
N GLN A 92 4.55 -15.49 2.67
CA GLN A 92 3.89 -15.19 1.39
C GLN A 92 2.34 -15.22 1.39
N CYS A 93 1.67 -15.01 2.53
CA CYS A 93 0.20 -15.08 2.64
C CYS A 93 -0.56 -13.75 2.37
N ASP A 94 -0.20 -12.99 1.33
CA ASP A 94 -0.83 -11.68 1.06
C ASP A 94 -1.78 -11.63 -0.17
N ILE A 95 -1.77 -12.64 -1.07
CA ILE A 95 -2.56 -12.61 -2.34
C ILE A 95 -3.23 -13.98 -2.65
N ALA A 96 -3.47 -14.83 -1.66
CA ALA A 96 -4.08 -16.13 -1.91
C ALA A 96 -5.53 -16.00 -2.44
N CYS A 97 -5.72 -16.40 -3.71
CA CYS A 97 -6.93 -16.91 -4.36
C CYS A 97 -7.42 -16.11 -5.59
N ASP A 98 -6.71 -16.18 -6.72
CA ASP A 98 -7.40 -16.10 -8.02
C ASP A 98 -6.91 -17.18 -9.00
N LEU A 99 -7.85 -17.72 -9.79
CA LEU A 99 -7.61 -18.86 -10.67
C LEU A 99 -7.06 -18.40 -12.02
N PRO A 100 -5.98 -19.03 -12.54
CA PRO A 100 -5.38 -18.65 -13.81
C PRO A 100 -6.31 -18.94 -15.00
N VAL A 101 -6.49 -17.95 -15.88
CA VAL A 101 -7.26 -18.04 -17.14
C VAL A 101 -6.30 -18.13 -18.33
N ALA A 102 -6.62 -18.95 -19.34
CA ALA A 102 -5.73 -19.16 -20.48
C ALA A 102 -5.52 -17.89 -21.32
N GLU A 103 -4.27 -17.59 -21.68
CA GLU A 103 -3.94 -16.57 -22.66
C GLU A 103 -4.40 -16.99 -24.07
N GLY A 104 -5.17 -16.11 -24.72
CA GLY A 104 -5.67 -16.32 -26.09
C GLY A 104 -4.55 -16.36 -27.14
N PRO A 105 -4.81 -16.93 -28.34
CA PRO A 105 -3.79 -17.11 -29.37
C PRO A 105 -3.23 -15.76 -29.85
N LYS A 106 -1.90 -15.73 -29.99
CA LYS A 106 -1.13 -14.59 -30.49
C LYS A 106 -1.41 -14.29 -31.95
#